data_AF-A0A640KGK1-F1
#
_entry.id   AF-A0A640KGK1-F1
#
_cell.length_a   1.000
_cell.length_b   1.000
_cell.length_c   1.000
_cell.angle_alpha   90.00
_cell.angle_beta   90.00
_cell.angle_gamma   90.00
#
_symmetry.space_group_name_H-M   'P 1'
#
loop_
_entity.id
_entity.type
_entity.pdbx_description
1 polymer ?
#
loop_
_entity_poly.entity_id
_entity_poly.type
_entity_poly.pdbx_seq_one_letter_code
_entity_poly.pdbx_strand_id
1 'polypeptide(L)'
;MLLTASRVLLQQAGEMSACLYWMRRIAARVPESGLSGSQLQALLDDEFPSFSPSEVGAVTLKEAVLKFPELFTAEDEGQLQTKWHVWPTHAHKAQEQRASSSPKPIETYTLPMMKLQQFCTKRARTHQNTYMPLEYALSKAGINDVDIVGEVLHNQSTALDVQAGVRIKPKRTPRAIIAFVDGDALPAAAVDEMCNELNVLKESSVVTIVRQPGSHALSAVDMVCPHVIPTYLSIEKQAHELRLRRPNVRHDIVYMCAASQFNIYASRVALLNDFPDADVYVCCPSMIALVKPKKVIPFE
;
A
#
# COMPACT_ATOMS: atom_id res chain seq x y z
N MET A 1 -31.80 -17.31 40.97
CA MET A 1 -31.65 -17.26 39.49
C MET A 1 -31.31 -15.86 38.95
N LEU A 2 -30.71 -14.93 39.72
CA LEU A 2 -30.42 -13.55 39.28
C LEU A 2 -28.94 -13.24 38.98
N LEU A 3 -28.03 -14.18 39.28
CA LEU A 3 -26.59 -13.99 39.08
C LEU A 3 -26.08 -14.46 37.71
N THR A 4 -26.88 -15.24 36.97
CA THR A 4 -26.53 -15.71 35.62
C THR A 4 -26.84 -14.67 34.53
N ALA A 5 -27.94 -13.92 34.65
CA ALA A 5 -28.31 -12.89 33.68
C ALA A 5 -27.31 -11.72 33.63
N SER A 6 -26.74 -11.34 34.78
CA SER A 6 -25.79 -10.20 34.86
C SER A 6 -24.42 -10.53 34.25
N ARG A 7 -23.97 -11.79 34.32
CA ARG A 7 -22.73 -12.22 33.65
C ARG A 7 -22.89 -12.31 32.14
N VAL A 8 -24.06 -12.75 31.65
CA VAL A 8 -24.38 -12.77 30.22
C VAL A 8 -24.43 -11.35 29.65
N LEU A 9 -25.02 -10.39 30.37
CA LEU A 9 -25.06 -8.99 29.94
C LEU A 9 -23.69 -8.30 29.97
N LEU A 10 -22.81 -8.65 30.92
CA LEU A 10 -21.44 -8.14 30.98
C LEU A 10 -20.52 -8.76 29.92
N GLN A 11 -20.70 -10.06 29.60
CA GLN A 11 -20.03 -10.68 28.45
C GLN A 11 -20.53 -10.11 27.12
N GLN A 12 -21.85 -9.92 26.98
CA GLN A 12 -22.44 -9.26 25.80
C GLN A 12 -21.99 -7.81 25.65
N ALA A 13 -21.83 -7.04 26.73
CA ALA A 13 -21.31 -5.67 26.66
C ALA A 13 -19.83 -5.62 26.25
N GLY A 14 -19.01 -6.56 26.72
CA GLY A 14 -17.62 -6.71 26.33
C GLY A 14 -17.45 -7.14 24.86
N GLU A 15 -18.21 -8.16 24.45
CA GLU A 15 -18.25 -8.67 23.06
C GLU A 15 -18.80 -7.61 22.10
N MET A 16 -19.86 -6.90 22.46
CA MET A 16 -20.42 -5.81 21.65
C MET A 16 -19.44 -4.64 21.50
N SER A 17 -18.59 -4.37 22.49
CA SER A 17 -17.51 -3.37 22.36
C SER A 17 -16.40 -3.81 21.40
N ALA A 18 -16.07 -5.10 21.36
CA ALA A 18 -15.07 -5.66 20.45
C ALA A 18 -15.59 -5.74 19.01
N CYS A 19 -16.85 -6.16 18.83
CA CYS A 19 -17.54 -6.15 17.54
C CYS A 19 -17.60 -4.75 16.93
N LEU A 20 -18.03 -3.77 17.73
CA LEU A 20 -18.15 -2.39 17.30
C LEU A 20 -16.77 -1.74 17.06
N TYR A 21 -15.75 -2.15 17.79
CA TYR A 21 -14.36 -1.77 17.53
C TYR A 21 -13.87 -2.26 16.16
N TRP A 22 -14.08 -3.55 15.84
CA TRP A 22 -13.71 -4.10 14.54
C TRP A 22 -14.45 -3.41 13.39
N MET A 23 -15.77 -3.29 13.52
CA MET A 23 -16.60 -2.68 12.48
C MET A 23 -16.28 -1.20 12.26
N ARG A 24 -15.93 -0.45 13.30
CA ARG A 24 -15.41 0.93 13.14
C ARG A 24 -14.09 0.99 12.40
N ARG A 25 -13.17 0.04 12.67
CA ARG A 25 -11.89 -0.02 11.97
C ARG A 25 -12.05 -0.39 10.50
N ILE A 26 -12.97 -1.32 10.21
CA ILE A 26 -13.31 -1.70 8.83
C ILE A 26 -13.96 -0.51 8.12
N ALA A 27 -14.92 0.17 8.75
CA ALA A 27 -15.59 1.36 8.20
C ALA A 27 -14.61 2.48 7.86
N ALA A 28 -13.61 2.72 8.71
CA ALA A 28 -12.56 3.72 8.46
C ALA A 28 -11.67 3.40 7.25
N ARG A 29 -11.71 2.16 6.74
CA ARG A 29 -10.96 1.70 5.57
C ARG A 29 -11.79 1.61 4.30
N VAL A 30 -13.11 1.73 4.41
CA VAL A 30 -13.99 1.82 3.24
C VAL A 30 -13.90 3.24 2.67
N PRO A 31 -13.45 3.43 1.41
CA PRO A 31 -13.44 4.74 0.77
C PRO A 31 -14.86 5.29 0.56
N GLU A 32 -14.99 6.61 0.49
CA GLU A 32 -16.28 7.28 0.24
C GLU A 32 -16.90 6.90 -1.12
N SER A 33 -16.09 6.45 -2.08
CA SER A 33 -16.57 5.89 -3.36
C SER A 33 -17.32 4.56 -3.20
N GLY A 34 -17.19 3.93 -2.03
CA GLY A 34 -17.70 2.60 -1.74
C GLY A 34 -16.81 1.48 -2.27
N LEU A 35 -17.13 0.26 -1.84
CA LEU A 35 -16.51 -0.99 -2.27
C LEU A 35 -17.58 -1.98 -2.70
N SER A 36 -17.29 -2.82 -3.68
CA SER A 36 -18.12 -4.00 -3.91
C SER A 36 -17.90 -5.03 -2.79
N GLY A 37 -18.85 -5.93 -2.58
CA GLY A 37 -18.74 -6.99 -1.56
C GLY A 37 -17.48 -7.86 -1.72
N SER A 38 -17.00 -8.09 -2.93
CA SER A 38 -15.75 -8.82 -3.18
C SER A 38 -14.51 -8.00 -2.84
N GLN A 39 -14.54 -6.68 -3.07
CA GLN A 39 -13.46 -5.78 -2.65
C GLN A 39 -13.39 -5.64 -1.13
N LEU A 40 -14.55 -5.60 -0.45
CA LEU A 40 -14.57 -5.61 1.01
C LEU A 40 -14.00 -6.91 1.57
N GLN A 41 -14.32 -8.07 0.98
CA GLN A 41 -13.74 -9.35 1.40
C GLN A 41 -12.22 -9.34 1.26
N ALA A 42 -11.68 -8.88 0.12
CA ALA A 42 -10.24 -8.77 -0.08
C ALA A 42 -9.58 -7.83 0.95
N LEU A 43 -10.21 -6.70 1.28
CA LEU A 43 -9.72 -5.78 2.30
C LEU A 43 -9.67 -6.43 3.69
N LEU A 44 -10.64 -7.29 4.01
CA LEU A 44 -10.64 -8.03 5.28
C LEU A 44 -9.54 -9.08 5.31
N ASP A 45 -9.34 -9.82 4.22
CA ASP A 45 -8.30 -10.83 4.13
C ASP A 45 -6.90 -10.19 4.27
N ASP A 46 -6.71 -8.97 3.77
CA ASP A 46 -5.44 -8.24 3.80
C ASP A 46 -5.17 -7.52 5.13
N GLU A 47 -6.12 -6.71 5.62
CA GLU A 47 -5.90 -5.82 6.77
C GLU A 47 -6.47 -6.36 8.08
N PHE A 48 -7.42 -7.30 8.00
CA PHE A 48 -8.18 -7.82 9.14
C PHE A 48 -8.30 -9.36 9.11
N PRO A 49 -7.21 -10.12 8.92
CA PRO A 49 -7.28 -11.57 8.69
C PRO A 49 -7.84 -12.38 9.88
N SER A 50 -7.94 -11.76 11.06
CA SER A 50 -8.54 -12.37 12.24
C SER A 50 -10.05 -12.12 12.35
N PHE A 51 -10.61 -11.21 11.56
CA PHE A 51 -12.03 -10.91 11.58
C PHE A 51 -12.83 -12.03 10.91
N SER A 52 -13.89 -12.47 11.58
CA SER A 52 -14.88 -13.38 10.98
C SER A 52 -16.29 -12.80 11.14
N PRO A 53 -17.17 -12.91 10.12
CA PRO A 53 -18.57 -12.52 10.24
C PRO A 53 -19.27 -13.14 11.47
N SER A 54 -18.83 -14.33 11.89
CA SER A 54 -19.37 -15.01 13.08
C SER A 54 -19.07 -14.26 14.38
N GLU A 55 -18.01 -13.45 14.44
CA GLU A 55 -17.69 -12.63 15.61
C GLU A 55 -18.76 -11.57 15.85
N VAL A 56 -19.41 -11.09 14.80
CA VAL A 56 -20.58 -10.18 14.89
C VAL A 56 -21.91 -10.93 14.79
N GLY A 57 -21.88 -12.25 14.96
CA GLY A 57 -23.04 -13.14 14.90
C GLY A 57 -23.72 -13.21 13.53
N ALA A 58 -22.98 -12.95 12.45
CA ALA A 58 -23.46 -13.04 11.07
C ALA A 58 -22.89 -14.29 10.38
N VAL A 59 -23.63 -14.83 9.41
CA VAL A 59 -23.18 -15.99 8.62
C VAL A 59 -22.45 -15.52 7.37
N THR A 60 -22.83 -14.36 6.84
CA THR A 60 -22.21 -13.76 5.65
C THR A 60 -21.63 -12.38 5.95
N LEU A 61 -20.66 -11.95 5.14
CA LEU A 61 -20.09 -10.62 5.24
C LEU A 61 -21.14 -9.52 4.99
N LYS A 62 -22.09 -9.75 4.08
CA LYS A 62 -23.19 -8.81 3.82
C LYS A 62 -24.07 -8.65 5.06
N GLU A 63 -24.44 -9.75 5.71
CA GLU A 63 -25.18 -9.70 6.99
C GLU A 63 -24.39 -8.99 8.09
N ALA A 64 -23.07 -9.22 8.16
CA ALA A 64 -22.21 -8.54 9.12
C ALA A 64 -22.27 -7.03 8.93
N VAL A 65 -22.16 -6.54 7.70
CA VAL A 65 -22.23 -5.11 7.37
C VAL A 65 -23.62 -4.53 7.67
N LEU A 66 -24.69 -5.22 7.29
CA LEU A 66 -26.06 -4.77 7.50
C LEU A 66 -26.46 -4.65 8.99
N LYS A 67 -25.73 -5.31 9.90
CA LYS A 67 -25.93 -5.17 11.34
C LYS A 67 -25.43 -3.85 11.93
N PHE A 68 -24.62 -3.09 11.18
CA PHE A 68 -24.07 -1.81 11.62
C PHE A 68 -24.45 -0.68 10.65
N PRO A 69 -25.76 -0.39 10.48
CA PRO A 69 -26.24 0.64 9.56
C PRO A 69 -25.71 2.05 9.89
N GLU A 70 -25.33 2.28 11.15
CA GLU A 70 -24.68 3.51 11.62
C GLU A 70 -23.25 3.68 11.12
N LEU A 71 -22.61 2.60 10.65
CA LEU A 71 -21.24 2.62 10.11
C LEU A 71 -21.22 2.38 8.60
N PHE A 72 -22.18 1.61 8.07
CA PHE A 72 -22.21 1.21 6.67
C PHE A 72 -23.58 1.35 6.04
N THR A 73 -23.61 1.76 4.78
CA THR A 73 -24.77 1.68 3.90
C THR A 73 -24.47 0.64 2.85
N ALA A 74 -25.38 -0.30 2.59
CA ALA A 74 -25.19 -1.34 1.59
C ALA A 74 -26.37 -1.39 0.62
N GLU A 75 -26.09 -1.43 -0.69
CA GLU A 75 -27.10 -1.52 -1.75
C GLU A 75 -26.80 -2.67 -2.70
N ASP A 76 -27.85 -3.30 -3.22
CA ASP A 76 -27.75 -4.33 -4.24
C ASP A 76 -27.72 -3.72 -5.65
N GLU A 77 -26.74 -4.11 -6.46
CA GLU A 77 -26.62 -3.66 -7.83
C GLU A 77 -27.35 -4.63 -8.78
N GLY A 78 -28.60 -4.27 -9.12
CA GLY A 78 -29.39 -4.93 -10.17
C GLY A 78 -30.26 -6.11 -9.71
N GLN A 79 -30.98 -6.70 -10.66
CA GLN A 79 -31.99 -7.76 -10.41
C GLN A 79 -31.40 -9.12 -10.00
N LEU A 80 -30.09 -9.32 -10.16
CA LEU A 80 -29.39 -10.53 -9.70
C LEU A 80 -28.69 -10.16 -8.39
N GLN A 81 -29.25 -10.60 -7.26
CA GLN A 81 -28.88 -10.31 -5.86
C GLN A 81 -27.44 -10.72 -5.44
N THR A 82 -26.51 -10.91 -6.38
CA THR A 82 -25.16 -11.41 -6.13
C THR A 82 -24.09 -10.33 -6.10
N LYS A 83 -24.40 -9.11 -6.55
CA LYS A 83 -23.48 -7.97 -6.50
C LYS A 83 -24.07 -6.88 -5.62
N TRP A 84 -23.36 -6.55 -4.55
CA TRP A 84 -23.74 -5.49 -3.62
C TRP A 84 -22.54 -4.58 -3.38
N HIS A 85 -22.82 -3.32 -3.08
CA HIS A 85 -21.85 -2.29 -2.77
C HIS A 85 -22.05 -1.80 -1.34
N VAL A 86 -20.96 -1.38 -0.71
CA VAL A 86 -20.92 -0.84 0.65
C VAL A 86 -20.27 0.53 0.66
N TRP A 87 -20.83 1.46 1.41
CA TRP A 87 -20.30 2.80 1.66
C TRP A 87 -20.22 3.06 3.15
N PRO A 88 -19.30 3.92 3.62
CA PRO A 88 -19.33 4.39 4.99
C PRO A 88 -20.56 5.29 5.21
N THR A 89 -21.29 5.07 6.30
CA THR A 89 -22.43 5.93 6.66
C THR A 89 -21.91 7.23 7.28
N HIS A 90 -22.22 8.37 6.66
CA HIS A 90 -21.93 9.70 7.21
C HIS A 90 -22.92 10.07 8.32
N ALA A 91 -22.92 9.35 9.44
CA ALA A 91 -23.62 9.76 10.65
C ALA A 91 -22.64 9.63 11.82
N HIS A 92 -22.35 10.75 12.49
CA HIS A 92 -21.40 10.94 13.59
C HIS A 92 -19.94 11.30 13.24
N LYS A 93 -19.75 12.41 12.51
CA LYS A 93 -18.77 13.42 12.94
C LYS A 93 -19.37 14.25 14.07
N ALA A 94 -19.60 13.64 15.22
CA ALA A 94 -19.87 14.38 16.44
C ALA A 94 -19.65 13.47 17.64
N GLN A 95 -18.83 13.98 18.57
CA GLN A 95 -18.75 13.58 19.98
C GLN A 95 -17.57 12.68 20.35
N GLU A 96 -16.39 13.30 20.43
CA GLU A 96 -15.60 13.30 21.66
C GLU A 96 -14.71 14.56 21.71
N GLN A 97 -15.20 15.54 22.48
CA GLN A 97 -14.56 16.65 23.24
C GLN A 97 -13.09 17.04 22.90
N ARG A 98 -12.71 18.32 22.77
CA ARG A 98 -12.99 19.41 23.72
C ARG A 98 -12.47 20.77 23.17
N ALA A 99 -13.12 21.84 23.64
CA ALA A 99 -12.70 23.24 23.70
C ALA A 99 -12.84 24.12 22.43
N SER A 100 -13.99 24.78 22.35
CA SER A 100 -14.15 26.23 22.12
C SER A 100 -13.02 26.95 21.36
N SER A 101 -13.25 27.19 20.07
CA SER A 101 -12.87 28.46 19.45
C SER A 101 -13.89 28.80 18.38
N SER A 102 -14.52 29.96 18.55
CA SER A 102 -15.40 30.62 17.56
C SER A 102 -14.84 30.51 16.14
N PRO A 103 -15.68 30.32 15.10
CA PRO A 103 -15.22 30.41 13.71
C PRO A 103 -14.81 31.87 13.45
N LYS A 104 -13.51 32.14 13.42
CA LYS A 104 -13.01 33.44 12.97
C LYS A 104 -13.16 33.53 11.45
N PRO A 105 -13.42 34.72 10.89
CA PRO A 105 -13.68 34.86 9.46
C PRO A 105 -12.46 34.47 8.62
N ILE A 106 -12.77 33.83 7.49
CA ILE A 106 -11.89 33.34 6.39
C ILE A 106 -10.83 34.37 5.92
N GLU A 107 -11.02 35.66 6.23
CA GLU A 107 -10.08 36.75 5.91
C GLU A 107 -8.77 36.71 6.73
N THR A 108 -8.73 36.01 7.86
CA THR A 108 -7.59 36.03 8.79
C THR A 108 -6.34 35.33 8.22
N TYR A 109 -6.52 34.33 7.35
CA TYR A 109 -5.45 33.44 6.88
C TYR A 109 -5.00 33.65 5.43
N THR A 110 -5.56 34.63 4.72
CA THR A 110 -5.26 34.88 3.30
C THR A 110 -3.78 35.18 3.06
N LEU A 111 -3.19 36.08 3.86
CA LEU A 111 -1.79 36.48 3.71
C LEU A 111 -0.80 35.34 4.08
N PRO A 112 -1.00 34.61 5.19
CA PRO A 112 -0.25 33.39 5.47
C PRO A 112 -0.36 32.31 4.37
N MET A 113 -1.55 32.09 3.81
CA MET A 113 -1.76 31.14 2.69
C MET A 113 -1.00 31.53 1.43
N MET A 114 -1.02 32.82 1.06
CA MET A 114 -0.24 33.31 -0.08
C MET A 114 1.27 33.09 0.11
N LYS A 115 1.80 33.29 1.34
CA LYS A 115 3.22 33.04 1.65
C LYS A 115 3.57 31.56 1.52
N LEU A 116 2.72 30.67 2.01
CA LEU A 116 2.91 29.22 1.88
C LEU A 116 2.88 28.79 0.41
N GLN A 117 1.93 29.29 -0.37
CA GLN A 117 1.82 29.00 -1.80
C GLN A 117 3.05 29.50 -2.59
N GLN A 118 3.55 30.70 -2.28
CA GLN A 118 4.76 31.25 -2.87
C GLN A 118 5.99 30.40 -2.54
N PHE A 119 6.13 29.96 -1.28
CA PHE A 119 7.20 29.07 -0.86
C PHE A 119 7.17 27.74 -1.64
N CYS A 120 6.01 27.08 -1.70
CA CYS A 120 5.83 25.82 -2.43
C CYS A 120 6.13 25.98 -3.93
N THR A 121 5.65 27.06 -4.55
CA THR A 121 5.86 27.33 -5.99
C THR A 121 7.33 27.63 -6.29
N LYS A 122 8.01 28.42 -5.46
CA LYS A 122 9.45 28.71 -5.60
C LYS A 122 10.28 27.44 -5.47
N ARG A 123 9.92 26.56 -4.54
CA ARG A 123 10.61 25.28 -4.34
C ARG A 123 10.37 24.29 -5.48
N ALA A 124 9.13 24.16 -5.97
CA ALA A 124 8.79 23.31 -7.09
C ALA A 124 9.62 23.66 -8.35
N ARG A 125 9.86 24.95 -8.60
CA ARG A 125 10.74 25.43 -9.69
C ARG A 125 12.21 25.03 -9.52
N THR A 126 12.65 24.73 -8.31
CA THR A 126 14.03 24.29 -8.02
C THR A 126 14.21 22.76 -8.03
N HIS A 127 13.19 22.00 -8.46
CA HIS A 127 13.19 20.53 -8.54
C HIS A 127 13.53 19.79 -7.23
N GLN A 128 13.43 20.45 -6.07
CA GLN A 128 13.58 19.83 -4.75
C GLN A 128 12.26 19.23 -4.28
N ASN A 129 11.83 18.16 -4.96
CA ASN A 129 10.54 17.48 -4.71
C ASN A 129 10.64 16.40 -3.60
N THR A 130 11.46 16.63 -2.58
CA THR A 130 11.53 15.77 -1.40
C THR A 130 10.34 16.08 -0.47
N TYR A 131 9.76 15.03 0.12
CA TYR A 131 8.76 15.17 1.17
C TYR A 131 9.23 16.14 2.25
N MET A 132 8.32 17.01 2.69
CA MET A 132 8.61 18.06 3.65
C MET A 132 7.47 18.13 4.67
N PRO A 133 7.79 18.08 5.98
CA PRO A 133 6.81 18.32 7.03
C PRO A 133 6.21 19.73 6.90
N LEU A 134 4.91 19.86 7.15
CA LEU A 134 4.20 21.14 7.05
C LEU A 134 4.81 22.19 7.98
N GLU A 135 5.25 21.78 9.17
CA GLU A 135 5.92 22.62 10.17
C GLU A 135 7.18 23.28 9.60
N TYR A 136 7.93 22.53 8.79
CA TYR A 136 9.12 23.06 8.11
C TYR A 136 8.72 24.11 7.06
N ALA A 137 7.68 23.83 6.28
CA ALA A 137 7.19 24.76 5.26
C ALA A 137 6.66 26.07 5.88
N LEU A 138 5.90 25.98 6.97
CA LEU A 138 5.41 27.13 7.74
C LEU A 138 6.56 27.96 8.31
N SER A 139 7.55 27.31 8.93
CA SER A 139 8.75 27.97 9.45
C SER A 139 9.51 28.72 8.36
N LYS A 140 9.74 28.10 7.20
CA LYS A 140 10.44 28.73 6.07
C LYS A 140 9.63 29.82 5.37
N ALA A 141 8.31 29.74 5.42
CA ALA A 141 7.41 30.79 4.95
C ALA A 141 7.25 31.95 5.97
N GLY A 142 7.86 31.86 7.16
CA GLY A 142 7.74 32.86 8.22
C GLY A 142 6.34 32.93 8.80
N ILE A 143 5.66 31.79 8.90
CA ILE A 143 4.32 31.63 9.45
C ILE A 143 4.45 31.02 10.83
N ASN A 144 4.12 31.80 11.87
CA ASN A 144 4.21 31.38 13.27
C ASN A 144 2.85 30.99 13.86
N ASP A 145 1.80 31.05 13.04
CA ASP A 145 0.43 30.73 13.45
C ASP A 145 0.19 29.22 13.30
N VAL A 146 -0.11 28.55 14.42
CA VAL A 146 -0.33 27.09 14.47
C VAL A 146 -1.76 26.74 14.04
N ASP A 147 -2.71 27.66 14.20
CA ASP A 147 -4.13 27.45 13.88
C ASP A 147 -4.36 27.39 12.36
N ILE A 148 -3.39 27.87 11.58
CA ILE A 148 -3.39 27.78 10.11
C ILE A 148 -3.40 26.34 9.60
N VAL A 149 -2.91 25.38 10.39
CA VAL A 149 -2.90 23.96 10.01
C VAL A 149 -4.34 23.47 9.84
N GLY A 150 -5.25 23.91 10.71
CA GLY A 150 -6.68 23.64 10.58
C GLY A 150 -7.21 24.12 9.24
N GLU A 151 -6.78 25.30 8.79
CA GLU A 151 -7.29 25.95 7.59
C GLU A 151 -6.65 25.48 6.27
N VAL A 152 -5.40 25.02 6.32
CA VAL A 152 -4.78 24.23 5.24
C VAL A 152 -5.54 22.94 5.02
N LEU A 153 -5.99 22.30 6.10
CA LEU A 153 -6.76 21.06 6.06
C LEU A 153 -8.25 21.28 5.74
N HIS A 154 -8.82 22.44 6.09
CA HIS A 154 -10.24 22.78 5.86
C HIS A 154 -10.53 23.32 4.46
N ASN A 155 -9.58 24.00 3.82
CA ASN A 155 -9.70 24.39 2.41
C ASN A 155 -9.43 23.19 1.49
N GLN A 156 -10.33 22.20 1.52
CA GLN A 156 -10.53 21.29 0.39
C GLN A 156 -11.16 22.09 -0.76
N SER A 157 -10.42 23.07 -1.31
CA SER A 157 -10.86 23.72 -2.53
C SER A 157 -10.88 22.65 -3.61
N THR A 158 -12.07 22.45 -4.18
CA THR A 158 -12.46 21.69 -5.37
C THR A 158 -11.74 22.15 -6.66
N ALA A 159 -10.56 22.76 -6.54
CA ALA A 159 -9.72 23.26 -7.61
C ALA A 159 -8.26 22.77 -7.51
N LEU A 160 -7.95 21.84 -6.61
CA LEU A 160 -7.01 20.79 -6.99
C LEU A 160 -7.77 19.84 -7.90
N ASP A 161 -8.01 20.31 -9.13
CA ASP A 161 -8.08 19.41 -10.25
C ASP A 161 -6.72 18.72 -10.21
N VAL A 162 -6.65 17.58 -9.51
CA VAL A 162 -5.75 16.52 -9.90
C VAL A 162 -6.24 16.24 -11.31
N GLN A 163 -5.71 17.01 -12.27
CA GLN A 163 -5.40 16.44 -13.55
C GLN A 163 -4.62 15.19 -13.14
N ALA A 164 -5.34 14.07 -13.11
CA ALA A 164 -4.84 12.83 -13.63
C ALA A 164 -4.47 13.15 -15.07
N GLY A 165 -3.44 13.99 -15.23
CA GLY A 165 -2.64 14.10 -16.41
C GLY A 165 -2.23 12.68 -16.56
N VAL A 166 -2.86 12.04 -17.55
CA VAL A 166 -2.39 10.88 -18.27
C VAL A 166 -0.93 10.75 -17.90
N ARG A 167 -0.58 9.74 -17.08
CA ARG A 167 0.81 9.46 -16.74
C ARG A 167 1.48 9.18 -18.07
N ILE A 168 1.93 10.23 -18.76
CA ILE A 168 2.93 10.18 -19.80
C ILE A 168 4.17 9.84 -18.97
N LYS A 169 4.29 8.54 -18.64
CA LYS A 169 5.37 7.98 -17.83
C LYS A 169 6.66 8.59 -18.35
N PRO A 170 7.51 9.23 -17.52
CA PRO A 170 8.88 9.46 -17.92
C PRO A 170 9.56 8.09 -18.06
N LYS A 171 9.57 7.57 -19.28
CA LYS A 171 10.76 7.12 -20.03
C LYS A 171 11.86 6.39 -19.22
N ARG A 172 11.57 5.42 -18.34
CA ARG A 172 12.58 4.37 -18.11
C ARG A 172 12.79 3.71 -19.46
N THR A 173 14.01 3.71 -19.97
CA THR A 173 14.27 3.02 -21.24
C THR A 173 13.82 1.57 -21.08
N PRO A 174 13.09 1.00 -22.06
CA PRO A 174 12.78 -0.42 -22.03
C PRO A 174 14.06 -1.21 -21.82
N ARG A 175 14.06 -2.11 -20.84
CA ARG A 175 15.26 -2.86 -20.43
C ARG A 175 14.94 -4.33 -20.37
N ALA A 176 15.86 -5.14 -20.88
CA ALA A 176 15.89 -6.55 -20.60
C ALA A 176 16.50 -6.75 -19.21
N ILE A 177 15.85 -7.57 -18.39
CA ILE A 177 16.27 -7.84 -17.01
C ILE A 177 16.44 -9.33 -16.76
N ILE A 178 17.09 -9.66 -15.66
CA ILE A 178 17.00 -10.98 -15.04
C ILE A 178 16.25 -10.81 -13.71
N ALA A 179 15.03 -11.32 -13.66
CA ALA A 179 14.16 -11.23 -12.51
C ALA A 179 14.13 -12.55 -11.72
N PHE A 180 14.27 -12.45 -10.41
CA PHE A 180 14.00 -13.53 -9.46
C PHE A 180 12.78 -13.18 -8.64
N VAL A 181 11.73 -13.99 -8.73
CA VAL A 181 10.42 -13.72 -8.12
C VAL A 181 10.17 -14.69 -6.99
N ASP A 182 9.87 -14.15 -5.81
CA ASP A 182 9.30 -14.92 -4.69
C ASP A 182 7.81 -15.16 -4.97
N GLY A 183 7.51 -16.36 -5.47
CA GLY A 183 6.16 -16.76 -5.90
C GLY A 183 5.23 -17.17 -4.76
N ASP A 184 5.72 -17.25 -3.51
CA ASP A 184 4.86 -17.58 -2.37
C ASP A 184 4.12 -16.37 -1.83
N ALA A 185 4.71 -15.20 -1.98
CA ALA A 185 4.24 -13.98 -1.35
C ALA A 185 3.62 -12.99 -2.34
N LEU A 186 3.59 -13.33 -3.64
CA LEU A 186 3.13 -12.44 -4.70
C LEU A 186 2.10 -13.12 -5.63
N PRO A 187 0.96 -12.47 -5.91
CA PRO A 187 0.06 -12.93 -6.96
C PRO A 187 0.62 -12.59 -8.35
N ALA A 188 0.22 -13.35 -9.38
CA ALA A 188 0.67 -13.17 -10.76
C ALA A 188 0.43 -11.74 -11.28
N ALA A 189 -0.72 -11.16 -10.94
CA ALA A 189 -1.08 -9.79 -11.32
C ALA A 189 -0.08 -8.75 -10.78
N ALA A 190 0.41 -8.93 -9.55
CA ALA A 190 1.40 -8.02 -8.96
C ALA A 190 2.76 -8.14 -9.67
N VAL A 191 3.16 -9.35 -10.07
CA VAL A 191 4.40 -9.57 -10.84
C VAL A 191 4.32 -8.86 -12.19
N ASP A 192 3.18 -8.96 -12.87
CA ASP A 192 2.95 -8.29 -14.15
C ASP A 192 2.92 -6.76 -14.01
N GLU A 193 2.27 -6.24 -12.98
CA GLU A 193 2.23 -4.81 -12.70
C GLU A 193 3.63 -4.26 -12.41
N MET A 194 4.41 -4.92 -11.56
CA MET A 194 5.80 -4.55 -11.27
C MET A 194 6.68 -4.57 -12.54
N CYS A 195 6.52 -5.57 -13.42
CA CYS A 195 7.21 -5.61 -14.71
C CYS A 195 6.85 -4.40 -15.60
N ASN A 196 5.57 -4.01 -15.61
CA ASN A 196 5.08 -2.87 -16.38
C ASN A 196 5.54 -1.52 -15.79
N GLU A 197 5.67 -1.42 -14.46
CA GLU A 197 6.22 -0.24 -13.79
C GLU A 197 7.73 -0.08 -14.07
N LEU A 198 8.47 -1.19 -14.09
CA LEU A 198 9.89 -1.22 -14.42
C LEU A 198 10.18 -1.02 -15.92
N ASN A 199 9.15 -1.02 -16.78
CA ASN A 199 9.24 -0.97 -18.23
C ASN A 199 10.10 -2.11 -18.82
N VAL A 200 9.83 -3.34 -18.36
CA VAL A 200 10.58 -4.53 -18.72
C VAL A 200 10.23 -5.02 -20.13
N LEU A 201 11.25 -5.31 -20.93
CA LEU A 201 11.10 -6.01 -22.21
C LEU A 201 10.92 -7.51 -21.95
N LYS A 202 9.67 -7.94 -21.73
CA LYS A 202 9.34 -9.33 -21.32
C LYS A 202 9.97 -10.39 -22.23
N GLU A 203 9.95 -10.18 -23.55
CA GLU A 203 10.48 -11.14 -24.54
C GLU A 203 12.01 -11.35 -24.47
N SER A 204 12.75 -10.34 -24.00
CA SER A 204 14.21 -10.38 -23.87
C SER A 204 14.66 -10.58 -22.42
N SER A 205 13.72 -10.71 -21.49
CA SER A 205 13.99 -10.83 -20.06
C SER A 205 13.90 -12.28 -19.61
N VAL A 206 14.69 -12.62 -18.59
CA VAL A 206 14.63 -13.93 -17.95
C VAL A 206 13.90 -13.75 -16.63
N VAL A 207 12.79 -14.44 -16.44
CA VAL A 207 12.03 -14.43 -15.18
C VAL A 207 12.11 -15.82 -14.57
N THR A 208 12.69 -15.91 -13.38
CA THR A 208 12.76 -17.13 -12.59
C THR A 208 11.85 -16.98 -11.38
N ILE A 209 10.75 -17.72 -11.40
CA ILE A 209 9.79 -17.75 -10.28
C ILE A 209 10.14 -18.92 -9.40
N VAL A 210 10.29 -18.67 -8.09
CA VAL A 210 10.59 -19.69 -7.10
C VAL A 210 9.47 -19.71 -6.06
N ARG A 211 8.95 -20.90 -5.74
CA ARG A 211 7.83 -21.07 -4.79
C ARG A 211 7.97 -22.35 -3.96
N GLN A 212 7.24 -22.44 -2.85
CA GLN A 212 7.08 -23.66 -2.07
C GLN A 212 6.19 -24.71 -2.79
N PRO A 213 6.37 -26.00 -2.46
CA PRO A 213 5.59 -27.10 -3.05
C PRO A 213 4.06 -27.03 -2.85
N GLY A 214 3.57 -26.25 -1.89
CA GLY A 214 2.15 -26.08 -1.59
C GLY A 214 1.52 -24.77 -2.10
N SER A 215 2.33 -23.87 -2.66
CA SER A 215 1.86 -22.55 -3.09
C SER A 215 1.27 -22.58 -4.48
N HIS A 216 0.41 -21.60 -4.75
CA HIS A 216 -0.19 -21.42 -6.08
C HIS A 216 0.88 -21.22 -7.15
N ALA A 217 0.77 -21.96 -8.24
CA ALA A 217 1.64 -21.79 -9.38
C ALA A 217 1.33 -20.47 -10.09
N LEU A 218 2.37 -19.68 -10.37
CA LEU A 218 2.29 -18.43 -11.13
C LEU A 218 2.62 -18.67 -12.62
N SER A 219 3.41 -19.70 -12.92
CA SER A 219 3.75 -20.13 -14.27
C SER A 219 3.88 -21.66 -14.35
N ALA A 220 3.80 -22.20 -15.58
CA ALA A 220 3.99 -23.62 -15.85
C ALA A 220 5.44 -24.10 -15.59
N VAL A 221 6.39 -23.17 -15.50
CA VAL A 221 7.84 -23.45 -15.33
C VAL A 221 8.40 -22.94 -14.00
N ASP A 222 7.54 -22.74 -13.00
CA ASP A 222 7.96 -22.33 -11.66
C ASP A 222 8.97 -23.32 -11.07
N MET A 223 10.02 -22.80 -10.45
CA MET A 223 10.93 -23.60 -9.65
C MET A 223 10.31 -23.86 -8.28
N VAL A 224 10.19 -25.14 -7.94
CA VAL A 224 9.68 -25.57 -6.64
C VAL A 224 10.85 -25.78 -5.67
N CYS A 225 10.84 -25.04 -4.56
CA CYS A 225 11.80 -25.19 -3.47
C CYS A 225 11.72 -26.59 -2.84
N PRO A 226 12.86 -27.16 -2.37
CA PRO A 226 12.83 -28.31 -1.50
C PRO A 226 12.03 -28.01 -0.23
N HIS A 227 11.25 -28.99 0.25
CA HIS A 227 10.55 -28.89 1.53
C HIS A 227 11.54 -28.49 2.64
N VAL A 228 11.12 -27.56 3.51
CA VAL A 228 11.89 -27.00 4.65
C VAL A 228 12.78 -25.79 4.31
N ILE A 229 13.13 -25.54 3.05
CA ILE A 229 14.02 -24.40 2.70
C ILE A 229 13.18 -23.16 2.34
N PRO A 230 13.36 -22.02 3.04
CA PRO A 230 12.73 -20.76 2.67
C PRO A 230 13.06 -20.32 1.24
N THR A 231 12.07 -19.73 0.57
CA THR A 231 12.14 -19.37 -0.86
C THR A 231 13.24 -18.37 -1.18
N TYR A 232 13.47 -17.40 -0.30
CA TYR A 232 14.56 -16.45 -0.43
C TYR A 232 15.96 -17.10 -0.48
N LEU A 233 16.18 -18.26 0.19
CA LEU A 233 17.46 -18.98 0.13
C LEU A 233 17.64 -19.69 -1.21
N SER A 234 16.56 -20.24 -1.76
CA SER A 234 16.60 -20.84 -3.10
C SER A 234 16.85 -19.79 -4.17
N ILE A 235 16.24 -18.60 -4.03
CA ILE A 235 16.51 -17.45 -4.90
C ILE A 235 17.96 -16.96 -4.75
N GLU A 236 18.47 -16.85 -3.52
CA GLU A 236 19.87 -16.51 -3.25
C GLU A 236 20.81 -17.50 -3.94
N LYS A 237 20.55 -18.81 -3.83
CA LYS A 237 21.32 -19.85 -4.53
C LYS A 237 21.26 -19.67 -6.05
N GLN A 238 20.09 -19.39 -6.63
CA GLN A 238 19.96 -19.18 -8.07
C GLN A 238 20.70 -17.94 -8.57
N ALA A 239 20.63 -16.84 -7.82
CA ALA A 239 21.41 -15.64 -8.11
C ALA A 239 22.92 -15.93 -8.00
N HIS A 240 23.34 -16.71 -7.01
CA HIS A 240 24.73 -17.12 -6.86
C HIS A 240 25.20 -17.99 -8.02
N GLU A 241 24.40 -18.97 -8.45
CA GLU A 241 24.68 -19.82 -9.60
C GLU A 241 24.76 -19.00 -10.90
N LEU A 242 23.88 -18.02 -11.09
CA LEU A 242 23.93 -17.09 -12.21
C LEU A 242 25.27 -16.34 -12.23
N ARG A 243 25.67 -15.77 -11.09
CA ARG A 243 26.93 -15.04 -10.94
C ARG A 243 28.14 -15.91 -11.30
N LEU A 244 28.16 -17.17 -10.87
CA LEU A 244 29.25 -18.09 -11.14
C LEU A 244 29.29 -18.53 -12.62
N ARG A 245 28.13 -18.77 -13.24
CA ARG A 245 28.05 -19.22 -14.64
C ARG A 245 28.18 -18.09 -15.65
N ARG A 246 27.78 -16.88 -15.27
CA ARG A 246 27.78 -15.68 -16.11
C ARG A 246 28.33 -14.51 -15.27
N PRO A 247 29.65 -14.37 -15.15
CA PRO A 247 30.24 -13.29 -14.36
C PRO A 247 29.99 -11.90 -14.98
N ASN A 248 29.85 -11.82 -16.31
CA ASN A 248 29.69 -10.57 -17.07
C ASN A 248 28.22 -10.28 -17.40
N VAL A 249 27.31 -10.41 -16.44
CA VAL A 249 25.89 -10.10 -16.65
C VAL A 249 25.74 -8.58 -16.81
N ARG A 250 25.27 -8.16 -17.99
CA ARG A 250 24.99 -6.75 -18.33
C ARG A 250 23.52 -6.36 -18.22
N HIS A 251 22.66 -7.34 -17.94
CA HIS A 251 21.24 -7.12 -17.69
C HIS A 251 21.03 -6.73 -16.24
N ASP A 252 20.13 -5.79 -15.98
CA ASP A 252 19.79 -5.41 -14.62
C ASP A 252 19.19 -6.61 -13.87
N ILE A 253 19.60 -6.80 -12.62
CA ILE A 253 19.10 -7.88 -11.75
C ILE A 253 17.96 -7.31 -10.92
N VAL A 254 16.82 -8.00 -10.90
CA VAL A 254 15.65 -7.56 -10.14
C VAL A 254 15.18 -8.69 -9.23
N TYR A 255 15.14 -8.46 -7.93
CA TYR A 255 14.46 -9.32 -6.98
C TYR A 255 13.04 -8.80 -6.75
N MET A 256 12.04 -9.63 -7.00
CA MET A 256 10.63 -9.30 -6.78
C MET A 256 10.11 -10.08 -5.58
N CYS A 257 9.60 -9.36 -4.58
CA CYS A 257 9.12 -9.96 -3.33
C CYS A 257 7.93 -9.18 -2.76
N ALA A 258 7.24 -9.75 -1.77
CA ALA A 258 6.26 -8.99 -0.99
C ALA A 258 6.92 -7.88 -0.17
N ALA A 259 6.15 -6.84 0.16
CA ALA A 259 6.64 -5.72 0.95
C ALA A 259 7.18 -6.14 2.33
N SER A 260 6.60 -7.16 2.97
CA SER A 260 7.05 -7.71 4.25
C SER A 260 8.45 -8.33 4.20
N GLN A 261 8.88 -8.81 3.02
CA GLN A 261 10.17 -9.45 2.82
C GLN A 261 11.21 -8.51 2.18
N PHE A 262 10.82 -7.28 1.83
CA PHE A 262 11.67 -6.34 1.13
C PHE A 262 13.05 -6.17 1.78
N ASN A 263 13.08 -6.01 3.11
CA ASN A 263 14.32 -5.86 3.86
C ASN A 263 15.21 -7.09 3.79
N ILE A 264 14.63 -8.30 3.74
CA ILE A 264 15.40 -9.55 3.60
C ILE A 264 16.07 -9.57 2.22
N TYR A 265 15.33 -9.25 1.17
CA TYR A 265 15.89 -9.23 -0.19
C TYR A 265 16.94 -8.13 -0.36
N ALA A 266 16.69 -6.92 0.16
CA ALA A 266 17.61 -5.79 0.04
C ALA A 266 18.90 -5.98 0.86
N SER A 267 18.79 -6.38 2.13
CA SER A 267 19.94 -6.43 3.04
C SER A 267 20.71 -7.75 3.00
N ARG A 268 20.06 -8.85 2.62
CA ARG A 268 20.66 -10.19 2.65
C ARG A 268 20.88 -10.74 1.25
N VAL A 269 19.81 -10.96 0.49
CA VAL A 269 19.90 -11.68 -0.80
C VAL A 269 20.71 -10.88 -1.83
N ALA A 270 20.36 -9.62 -2.03
CA ALA A 270 21.03 -8.73 -2.99
C ALA A 270 22.48 -8.40 -2.56
N LEU A 271 22.74 -8.31 -1.25
CA LEU A 271 24.05 -7.93 -0.74
C LEU A 271 25.06 -9.09 -0.84
N LEU A 272 24.61 -10.33 -0.62
CA LEU A 272 25.45 -11.54 -0.73
C LEU A 272 25.79 -11.91 -2.18
N ASN A 273 25.05 -11.38 -3.16
CA ASN A 273 25.27 -11.63 -4.59
C ASN A 273 25.77 -10.36 -5.30
N ASP A 274 27.10 -10.26 -5.46
CA ASP A 274 27.71 -9.13 -6.17
C ASP A 274 27.65 -9.30 -7.69
N PHE A 275 26.94 -8.40 -8.38
CA PHE A 275 26.95 -8.26 -9.83
C PHE A 275 27.61 -6.93 -10.20
N PRO A 276 28.92 -6.92 -10.50
CA PRO A 276 29.66 -5.67 -10.70
C PRO A 276 29.23 -4.90 -11.96
N ASP A 277 28.74 -5.60 -12.99
CA ASP A 277 28.40 -5.02 -14.29
C ASP A 277 26.89 -4.71 -14.47
N ALA A 278 26.07 -4.97 -13.44
CA ALA A 278 24.62 -4.81 -13.49
C ALA A 278 24.10 -3.98 -12.32
N ASP A 279 23.04 -3.22 -12.56
CA ASP A 279 22.29 -2.58 -11.49
C ASP A 279 21.40 -3.63 -10.82
N VAL A 280 21.42 -3.69 -9.48
CA VAL A 280 20.63 -4.64 -8.68
C VAL A 280 19.51 -3.91 -7.97
N TYR A 281 18.28 -4.26 -8.34
CA TYR A 281 17.06 -3.71 -7.77
C TYR A 281 16.33 -4.73 -6.90
N VAL A 282 15.65 -4.22 -5.88
CA VAL A 282 14.61 -4.96 -5.16
C VAL A 282 13.29 -4.24 -5.37
N CYS A 283 12.26 -5.01 -5.72
CA CYS A 283 10.96 -4.55 -6.11
C CYS A 283 9.88 -5.27 -5.30
N CYS A 284 8.93 -4.51 -4.79
CA CYS A 284 7.67 -5.00 -4.26
C CYS A 284 6.53 -4.11 -4.80
N PRO A 285 5.26 -4.50 -4.65
CA PRO A 285 4.14 -3.78 -5.28
C PRO A 285 4.06 -2.30 -4.93
N SER A 286 4.60 -1.88 -3.78
CA SER A 286 4.57 -0.49 -3.31
C SER A 286 5.89 0.26 -3.44
N MET A 287 7.00 -0.42 -3.77
CA MET A 287 8.33 0.19 -3.69
C MET A 287 9.35 -0.49 -4.60
N ILE A 288 10.20 0.33 -5.22
CA ILE A 288 11.34 -0.11 -6.02
C ILE A 288 12.58 0.61 -5.51
N ALA A 289 13.61 -0.13 -5.12
CA ALA A 289 14.89 0.45 -4.72
C ALA A 289 16.04 -0.12 -5.53
N LEU A 290 16.96 0.76 -5.95
CA LEU A 290 18.29 0.37 -6.38
C LEU A 290 19.11 0.06 -5.13
N VAL A 291 19.41 -1.22 -4.91
CA VAL A 291 20.14 -1.67 -3.72
C VAL A 291 21.64 -1.69 -3.99
N LYS A 292 22.05 -1.99 -5.23
CA LYS A 292 23.45 -1.96 -5.62
C LYS A 292 23.60 -1.40 -7.03
N PRO A 293 24.22 -0.22 -7.20
CA PRO A 293 24.56 0.28 -8.51
C PRO A 293 25.70 -0.55 -9.11
N LYS A 294 25.71 -0.68 -10.44
CA LYS A 294 26.84 -1.24 -11.17
C LYS A 294 28.12 -0.43 -10.89
N LYS A 295 29.27 -1.11 -10.90
CA LYS A 295 30.57 -0.46 -10.74
C LYS A 295 30.90 0.26 -12.04
N VAL A 296 31.01 1.58 -11.98
CA VAL A 296 31.54 2.38 -13.09
C VAL A 296 33.05 2.33 -13.00
N ILE A 297 33.70 1.62 -13.91
CA ILE A 297 35.16 1.71 -14.07
C ILE A 297 35.42 2.97 -14.91
N PRO A 298 36.03 4.03 -14.35
CA PRO A 298 36.41 5.18 -15.15
C PRO A 298 37.44 4.71 -16.19
N PHE A 299 37.18 5.01 -17.46
CA PHE A 299 38.17 4.84 -18.51
C PHE A 299 39.21 5.96 -18.33
N GLU A 300 40.46 5.59 -18.05
CA GLU A 300 41.62 6.45 -18.26
C GLU A 300 41.96 6.54 -19.76
#